data_AF-A0A1Q3W3R4-F1
#
_entry.id   AF-A0A1Q3W3R4-F1
#
_cell.length_a   1.000
_cell.length_b   1.000
_cell.length_c   1.000
_cell.angle_alpha   90.00
_cell.angle_beta   90.00
_cell.angle_gamma   90.00
#
_symmetry.space_group_name_H-M   'P 1'
#
loop_
_entity.id
_entity.type
_entity.pdbx_description
1 polymer ?
#
loop_
_entity_poly.entity_id
_entity_poly.type
_entity_poly.pdbx_seq_one_letter_code
_entity_poly.pdbx_strand_id
1 'polypeptide(L)'
;MPKPLLIIIRIIAIVLVSPAQAQQATTLSIDALAKTVLANNPERRFYMEQINLAGIERDTSNRLPDPEMSVEFGERRTADAVTGAPAGSGPAYGVSIMQPIDFAGRGALRQAIAEHQIALAKIGLAQFDSTLASRARSLGYALFVAEQKSAAAKDVAARMRALAKMIAQRETAGPTSVLDTAILEASAITSERNAAAADVRASAIVYELNQLRNSHLGMRIRVNQPDISLPGLLSADRMAQEVDANNFELQSLRAQSRQQGLRVDLAQRSRVPTVAVGPYYNQAKSDIRETNFGVRLSTTLPLWNSQAAGVAQEQGRQSQADAALLAARRRIARRVFEQAALYETSRKTLAGWAASTPDALRAAATAADDNFRHGAIPIATYVEMQRQYLDALSAFLDTKLEAFEALLQLRVLNGGRSFGGKVQ
;
A
#
# COMPACT_ATOMS: atom_id res chain seq x y z
N MET A 1 -67.42 -26.74 28.54
CA MET A 1 -68.39 -26.67 27.42
C MET A 1 -69.17 -25.37 27.57
N PRO A 2 -69.59 -24.63 26.52
CA PRO A 2 -69.15 -24.61 25.12
C PRO A 2 -68.90 -23.19 24.55
N LYS A 3 -68.17 -23.12 23.41
CA LYS A 3 -68.18 -22.03 22.38
C LYS A 3 -69.53 -22.09 21.62
N PRO A 4 -70.05 -21.06 20.88
CA PRO A 4 -69.38 -20.35 19.75
C PRO A 4 -69.80 -18.85 19.62
N LEU A 5 -69.32 -17.98 18.70
CA LEU A 5 -69.35 -18.06 17.23
C LEU A 5 -68.61 -16.86 16.58
N LEU A 6 -67.84 -17.14 15.51
CA LEU A 6 -67.50 -16.34 14.32
C LEU A 6 -67.25 -14.81 14.40
N ILE A 7 -66.04 -14.39 14.01
CA ILE A 7 -65.82 -13.46 12.86
C ILE A 7 -64.44 -13.73 12.24
N ILE A 8 -64.46 -13.81 10.92
CA ILE A 8 -63.41 -14.13 9.97
C ILE A 8 -62.56 -12.89 9.69
N ILE A 9 -61.24 -12.96 9.83
CA ILE A 9 -60.31 -12.13 9.04
C ILE A 9 -59.13 -13.01 8.59
N ARG A 10 -59.15 -13.36 7.30
CA ARG A 10 -58.01 -13.88 6.54
C ARG A 10 -56.94 -12.80 6.46
N ILE A 11 -55.80 -12.98 7.13
CA ILE A 11 -54.57 -12.27 6.80
C ILE A 11 -53.80 -13.14 5.82
N ILE A 12 -53.93 -12.81 4.54
CA ILE A 12 -53.06 -13.31 3.48
C ILE A 12 -51.68 -12.66 3.71
N ALA A 13 -50.69 -13.49 4.05
CA ALA A 13 -49.29 -13.09 4.02
C ALA A 13 -48.85 -12.93 2.56
N ILE A 14 -48.88 -11.69 2.07
CA ILE A 14 -48.20 -11.32 0.82
C ILE A 14 -46.70 -11.30 1.14
N VAL A 15 -46.00 -12.37 0.75
CA VAL A 15 -44.55 -12.34 0.61
C VAL A 15 -44.23 -11.41 -0.56
N LEU A 16 -43.90 -10.16 -0.25
CA LEU A 16 -43.26 -9.25 -1.20
C LEU A 16 -41.89 -9.84 -1.54
N VAL A 17 -41.84 -10.62 -2.62
CA VAL A 17 -40.60 -10.90 -3.35
C VAL A 17 -40.20 -9.56 -3.96
N SER A 18 -39.37 -8.80 -3.23
CA SER A 18 -38.66 -7.68 -3.82
C SER A 18 -37.85 -8.23 -5.00
N PRO A 19 -38.09 -7.80 -6.25
CA PRO A 19 -37.19 -8.14 -7.33
C PRO A 19 -35.81 -7.60 -6.93
N ALA A 20 -34.81 -8.48 -6.92
CA ALA A 20 -33.42 -8.06 -6.83
C ALA A 20 -33.21 -7.03 -7.94
N GLN A 21 -33.22 -5.74 -7.58
CA GLN A 21 -32.85 -4.69 -8.49
C GLN A 21 -31.45 -5.06 -8.96
N ALA A 22 -31.35 -5.44 -10.23
CA ALA A 22 -30.07 -5.59 -10.91
C ALA A 22 -29.39 -4.24 -10.75
N GLN A 23 -28.50 -4.14 -9.76
CA GLN A 23 -27.78 -2.92 -9.44
C GLN A 23 -27.13 -2.47 -10.74
N GLN A 24 -27.63 -1.36 -11.30
CA GLN A 24 -27.13 -0.83 -12.55
C GLN A 24 -25.63 -0.61 -12.37
N ALA A 25 -24.84 -1.20 -13.24
CA ALA A 25 -23.39 -1.14 -13.12
C ALA A 25 -22.96 0.32 -13.10
N THR A 26 -22.35 0.76 -12.00
CA THR A 26 -21.88 2.14 -11.89
C THR A 26 -20.73 2.32 -12.87
N THR A 27 -20.94 3.19 -13.86
CA THR A 27 -19.93 3.56 -14.85
C THR A 27 -19.03 4.64 -14.26
N LEU A 28 -17.75 4.34 -14.10
CA LEU A 28 -16.75 5.23 -13.51
C LEU A 28 -15.61 5.50 -14.49
N SER A 29 -15.08 6.73 -14.47
CA SER A 29 -13.79 7.02 -15.11
C SER A 29 -12.65 6.49 -14.24
N ILE A 30 -11.50 6.25 -14.87
CA ILE A 30 -10.29 5.76 -14.19
C ILE A 30 -9.85 6.72 -13.07
N ASP A 31 -9.95 8.04 -13.27
CA ASP A 31 -9.59 9.01 -12.23
C ASP A 31 -10.64 9.10 -11.11
N ALA A 32 -11.93 8.95 -11.42
CA ALA A 32 -12.97 8.89 -10.40
C ALA A 32 -12.82 7.62 -9.53
N LEU A 33 -12.43 6.50 -10.16
CA LEU A 33 -12.12 5.25 -9.48
C LEU A 33 -10.93 5.43 -8.51
N ALA A 34 -9.83 6.03 -8.96
CA ALA A 34 -8.66 6.31 -8.13
C ALA A 34 -9.00 7.23 -6.94
N LYS A 35 -9.79 8.28 -7.16
CA LYS A 35 -10.26 9.17 -6.08
C LYS A 35 -11.12 8.43 -5.06
N THR A 36 -12.03 7.57 -5.53
CA THR A 36 -12.91 6.76 -4.66
C THR A 36 -12.10 5.79 -3.81
N VAL A 37 -11.09 5.13 -4.41
CA VAL A 37 -10.17 4.24 -3.69
C VAL A 37 -9.44 5.00 -2.59
N LEU A 38 -8.82 6.14 -2.91
CA LEU A 38 -8.10 6.95 -1.92
C LEU A 38 -8.99 7.41 -0.76
N ALA A 39 -10.23 7.80 -1.05
CA ALA A 39 -11.15 8.30 -0.02
C ALA A 39 -11.61 7.21 0.96
N ASN A 40 -11.83 5.99 0.47
CA ASN A 40 -12.49 4.93 1.23
C ASN A 40 -11.55 3.82 1.72
N ASN A 41 -10.28 3.83 1.31
CA ASN A 41 -9.35 2.76 1.65
C ASN A 41 -9.05 2.70 3.17
N PRO A 42 -9.16 1.52 3.81
CA PRO A 42 -8.95 1.37 5.25
C PRO A 42 -7.47 1.45 5.65
N GLU A 43 -6.53 0.97 4.81
CA GLU A 43 -5.10 1.07 5.08
C GLU A 43 -4.64 2.53 5.12
N ARG A 44 -5.22 3.39 4.28
CA ARG A 44 -4.97 4.84 4.34
C ARG A 44 -5.34 5.43 5.71
N ARG A 45 -6.48 5.01 6.28
CA ARG A 45 -6.91 5.45 7.62
C ARG A 45 -5.92 5.01 8.68
N PHE A 46 -5.39 3.79 8.58
CA PHE A 46 -4.35 3.31 9.49
C PHE A 46 -3.10 4.21 9.48
N TYR A 47 -2.61 4.62 8.30
CA TYR A 47 -1.50 5.58 8.22
C TYR A 47 -1.82 6.94 8.83
N MET A 48 -3.04 7.45 8.63
CA MET A 48 -3.48 8.71 9.25
C MET A 48 -3.50 8.61 10.78
N GLU A 49 -4.02 7.52 11.34
CA GLU A 49 -4.05 7.34 12.78
C GLU A 49 -2.65 7.15 13.38
N GLN A 50 -1.73 6.48 12.68
CA GLN A 50 -0.33 6.42 13.12
C GLN A 50 0.32 7.81 13.19
N ILE A 51 0.05 8.69 12.23
CA ILE A 51 0.54 10.08 12.25
C ILE A 51 -0.08 10.85 13.42
N ASN A 52 -1.37 10.64 13.70
CA ASN A 52 -2.05 11.27 14.84
C ASN A 52 -1.43 10.80 16.16
N LEU A 53 -1.25 9.50 16.35
CA LEU A 53 -0.62 8.91 17.54
C LEU A 53 0.81 9.43 17.74
N ALA A 54 1.62 9.47 16.68
CA ALA A 54 2.96 10.05 16.73
C ALA A 54 2.94 11.54 17.11
N GLY A 55 1.90 12.28 16.69
CA GLY A 55 1.66 13.66 17.12
C GLY A 55 1.41 13.78 18.62
N ILE A 56 0.59 12.89 19.18
CA ILE A 56 0.32 12.83 20.63
C ILE A 56 1.61 12.48 21.40
N GLU A 57 2.39 11.51 20.91
CA GLU A 57 3.67 11.12 21.52
C GLU A 57 4.68 12.29 21.54
N ARG A 58 4.77 13.06 20.44
CA ARG A 58 5.59 14.28 20.41
C ARG A 58 5.15 15.29 21.47
N ASP A 59 3.85 15.51 21.62
CA ASP A 59 3.33 16.48 22.59
C ASP A 59 3.58 16.04 24.05
N THR A 60 3.58 14.73 24.31
CA THR A 60 3.99 14.17 25.61
C THR A 60 5.50 14.21 25.84
N SER A 61 6.32 14.21 24.78
CA SER A 61 7.79 14.16 24.85
C SER A 61 8.43 15.44 25.40
N ASN A 62 7.69 16.56 25.43
CA ASN A 62 8.15 17.83 25.99
C ASN A 62 7.81 18.00 27.49
N ARG A 63 7.25 16.97 28.13
CA ARG A 63 6.97 17.00 29.58
C ARG A 63 8.26 16.74 30.36
N LEU A 64 8.38 17.39 31.52
CA LEU A 64 9.40 17.01 32.48
C LEU A 64 9.20 15.53 32.84
N PRO A 65 10.29 14.76 33.03
CA PRO A 65 10.15 13.39 33.52
C PRO A 65 9.45 13.39 34.87
N ASP A 66 8.70 12.32 35.15
CA ASP A 66 7.97 12.21 36.41
C ASP A 66 8.94 12.26 37.61
N PRO A 67 8.55 12.91 38.72
CA PRO A 67 9.35 12.94 39.92
C PRO A 67 9.41 11.54 40.57
N GLU A 68 10.58 11.18 41.08
CA GLU A 68 10.79 9.90 41.77
C GLU A 68 10.60 10.10 43.28
N MET A 69 9.64 9.40 43.89
CA MET A 69 9.45 9.39 45.34
C MET A 69 10.12 8.15 45.94
N SER A 70 11.06 8.36 46.85
CA SER A 70 11.65 7.29 47.67
C SER A 70 11.18 7.39 49.11
N VAL A 71 10.85 6.25 49.69
CA VAL A 71 10.54 6.11 51.12
C VAL A 71 11.50 5.08 51.71
N GLU A 72 12.22 5.50 52.74
CA GLU A 72 13.22 4.69 53.44
C GLU A 72 12.68 4.36 54.83
N PHE A 73 12.75 3.08 55.23
CA PHE A 73 12.42 2.63 56.59
C PHE A 73 13.61 1.81 57.13
N GLY A 74 14.00 2.04 58.37
CA GLY A 74 15.13 1.33 58.97
C GLY A 74 15.20 1.48 60.49
N GLU A 75 16.27 0.94 61.07
CA GLU A 75 16.58 1.09 62.49
C GLU A 75 17.93 1.79 62.62
N ARG A 76 18.00 2.85 63.42
CA ARG A 76 19.26 3.57 63.70
C ARG A 76 19.79 3.16 65.05
N ARG A 77 20.98 2.54 65.05
CA ARG A 77 21.72 2.14 66.25
C ARG A 77 22.88 3.12 66.47
N THR A 78 22.99 3.66 67.67
CA THR A 78 24.14 4.43 68.13
C THR A 78 24.92 3.61 69.15
N ALA A 79 26.24 3.67 69.09
CA ALA A 79 27.14 3.06 70.06
C ALA A 79 28.16 4.12 70.50
N ASP A 80 28.57 4.05 71.75
CA ASP A 80 29.57 4.95 72.31
C ASP A 80 30.95 4.70 71.65
N ALA A 81 31.58 5.77 71.16
CA ALA A 81 32.80 5.69 70.34
C ALA A 81 34.03 5.16 71.11
N VAL A 82 34.02 5.24 72.44
CA VAL A 82 35.16 4.87 73.30
C VAL A 82 34.99 3.47 73.91
N THR A 83 33.77 3.09 74.29
CA THR A 83 33.47 1.81 74.98
C THR A 83 32.82 0.76 74.08
N GLY A 84 32.27 1.15 72.92
CA GLY A 84 31.53 0.27 72.03
C GLY A 84 30.16 -0.18 72.56
N ALA A 85 29.74 0.29 73.74
CA ALA A 85 28.46 -0.04 74.33
C ALA A 85 27.30 0.57 73.51
N PRO A 86 26.20 -0.17 73.28
CA PRO A 86 25.03 0.37 72.58
C PRO A 86 24.41 1.52 73.39
N ALA A 87 24.33 2.70 72.77
CA ALA A 87 23.86 3.95 73.38
C ALA A 87 22.38 4.25 73.04
N GLY A 88 21.84 3.67 71.97
CA GLY A 88 20.43 3.83 71.62
C GLY A 88 20.05 3.09 70.34
N SER A 89 18.82 2.59 70.27
CA SER A 89 18.26 2.01 69.04
C SER A 89 16.83 2.47 68.85
N GLY A 90 16.45 2.75 67.62
CA GLY A 90 15.05 2.94 67.30
C GLY A 90 14.77 3.20 65.82
N PRO A 91 13.48 3.37 65.48
CA PRO A 91 13.04 3.43 64.10
C PRO A 91 13.51 4.73 63.42
N ALA A 92 13.87 4.60 62.15
CA ALA A 92 14.19 5.68 61.23
C ALA A 92 13.28 5.59 60.00
N TYR A 93 12.78 6.73 59.57
CA TYR A 93 12.01 6.86 58.33
C TYR A 93 12.42 8.10 57.56
N GLY A 94 12.52 7.96 56.25
CA GLY A 94 12.88 9.03 55.32
C GLY A 94 11.94 9.06 54.12
N VAL A 95 11.62 10.26 53.65
CA VAL A 95 10.89 10.48 52.39
C VAL A 95 11.68 11.49 51.56
N SER A 96 11.91 11.20 50.29
CA SER A 96 12.43 12.20 49.34
C SER A 96 11.70 12.15 48.02
N ILE A 97 11.54 13.32 47.40
CA ILE A 97 10.93 13.46 46.07
C ILE A 97 11.98 14.10 45.17
N MET A 98 12.47 13.39 44.17
CA MET A 98 13.58 13.80 43.31
C MET A 98 13.06 14.11 41.91
N GLN A 99 13.23 15.36 41.45
CA GLN A 99 12.93 15.76 40.08
C GLN A 99 14.22 15.69 39.25
N PRO A 100 14.32 14.81 38.24
CA PRO A 100 15.44 14.82 37.32
C PRO A 100 15.40 16.07 36.42
N ILE A 101 16.52 16.80 36.35
CA ILE A 101 16.71 17.96 35.48
C ILE A 101 17.77 17.65 34.44
N ASP A 102 17.47 17.93 33.18
CA ASP A 102 18.36 17.71 32.05
C ASP A 102 19.05 19.01 31.60
N PHE A 103 20.30 19.20 32.01
CA PHE A 103 21.11 20.36 31.63
C PHE A 103 21.75 20.25 30.23
N ALA A 104 21.74 19.06 29.62
CA ALA A 104 22.42 18.79 28.35
C ALA A 104 21.52 18.98 27.12
N GLY A 105 20.30 19.50 27.30
CA GLY A 105 19.36 19.74 26.20
C GLY A 105 18.98 18.46 25.42
N ARG A 106 19.00 17.27 26.06
CA ARG A 106 18.57 16.02 25.41
C ARG A 106 17.07 16.03 25.19
N GLY A 107 16.30 16.75 26.01
CA GLY A 107 14.87 17.02 25.77
C GLY A 107 14.60 17.59 24.37
N ALA A 108 15.29 18.68 24.00
CA ALA A 108 15.15 19.31 22.68
C ALA A 108 15.55 18.36 21.53
N LEU A 109 16.60 17.54 21.72
CA LEU A 109 17.00 16.53 20.74
C LEU A 109 15.96 15.40 20.60
N ARG A 110 15.37 14.92 21.70
CA ARG A 110 14.28 13.94 21.67
C ARG A 110 13.06 14.51 20.95
N GLN A 111 12.71 15.76 21.23
CA GLN A 111 11.63 16.45 20.54
C GLN A 111 11.90 16.56 19.03
N ALA A 112 13.10 17.01 18.63
CA ALA A 112 13.48 17.09 17.21
C ALA A 112 13.42 15.71 16.53
N ILE A 113 13.87 14.66 17.20
CA ILE A 113 13.76 13.27 16.70
C ILE A 113 12.29 12.87 16.51
N ALA A 114 11.41 13.18 17.47
CA ALA A 114 9.97 12.89 17.37
C ALA A 114 9.31 13.68 16.23
N GLU A 115 9.66 14.95 16.04
CA GLU A 115 9.19 15.78 14.93
C GLU A 115 9.61 15.20 13.57
N HIS A 116 10.85 14.72 13.47
CA HIS A 116 11.34 14.04 12.27
C HIS A 116 10.61 12.72 11.99
N GLN A 117 10.21 11.96 13.02
CA GLN A 117 9.41 10.75 12.85
C GLN A 117 8.02 11.07 12.28
N ILE A 118 7.38 12.14 12.74
CA ILE A 118 6.10 12.60 12.16
C ILE A 118 6.30 13.02 10.70
N ALA A 119 7.36 13.77 10.38
CA ALA A 119 7.67 14.16 9.01
C ALA A 119 7.91 12.94 8.11
N LEU A 120 8.60 11.91 8.61
CA LEU A 120 8.82 10.64 7.92
C LEU A 120 7.51 9.89 7.67
N ALA A 121 6.63 9.84 8.66
CA ALA A 121 5.32 9.21 8.53
C ALA A 121 4.44 9.93 7.48
N LYS A 122 4.50 11.27 7.41
CA LYS A 122 3.82 12.05 6.36
C LYS A 122 4.36 11.76 4.96
N ILE A 123 5.68 11.60 4.80
CA ILE A 123 6.30 11.15 3.54
C ILE A 123 5.79 9.75 3.18
N GLY A 124 5.71 8.84 4.16
CA GLY A 124 5.17 7.49 3.99
C GLY A 124 3.71 7.49 3.53
N LEU A 125 2.85 8.33 4.12
CA LEU A 125 1.46 8.50 3.68
C LEU A 125 1.37 9.04 2.25
N ALA A 126 2.18 10.04 1.90
CA ALA A 126 2.21 10.58 0.53
C ALA A 126 2.68 9.52 -0.49
N GLN A 127 3.66 8.70 -0.12
CA GLN A 127 4.11 7.56 -0.93
C GLN A 127 2.98 6.54 -1.11
N PHE A 128 2.31 6.17 -0.02
CA PHE A 128 1.18 5.26 -0.04
C PHE A 128 0.05 5.79 -0.95
N ASP A 129 -0.36 7.05 -0.77
CA ASP A 129 -1.40 7.69 -1.59
C ASP A 129 -1.01 7.68 -3.07
N SER A 130 0.24 8.02 -3.42
CA SER A 130 0.67 8.01 -4.83
C SER A 130 0.68 6.59 -5.44
N THR A 131 1.10 5.59 -4.66
CA THR A 131 1.17 4.19 -5.11
C THR A 131 -0.23 3.59 -5.23
N LEU A 132 -1.11 3.85 -4.26
CA LEU A 132 -2.49 3.40 -4.26
C LEU A 132 -3.28 4.04 -5.41
N ALA A 133 -3.09 5.32 -5.66
CA ALA A 133 -3.69 6.00 -6.80
C ALA A 133 -3.20 5.43 -8.14
N SER A 134 -1.92 5.07 -8.23
CA SER A 134 -1.35 4.43 -9.42
C SER A 134 -1.92 3.02 -9.64
N ARG A 135 -1.97 2.20 -8.59
CA ARG A 135 -2.56 0.85 -8.61
C ARG A 135 -4.03 0.88 -9.01
N ALA A 136 -4.82 1.80 -8.45
CA ALA A 136 -6.22 1.97 -8.82
C ALA A 136 -6.38 2.31 -10.31
N ARG A 137 -5.49 3.14 -10.87
CA ARG A 137 -5.51 3.46 -12.31
C ARG A 137 -5.13 2.28 -13.19
N SER A 138 -4.06 1.56 -12.85
CA SER A 138 -3.64 0.34 -13.57
C SER A 138 -4.76 -0.71 -13.55
N LEU A 139 -5.34 -1.01 -12.39
CA LEU A 139 -6.46 -1.96 -12.27
C LEU A 139 -7.71 -1.50 -13.03
N GLY A 140 -8.03 -0.20 -13.00
CA GLY A 140 -9.14 0.35 -13.78
C GLY A 140 -8.94 0.14 -15.29
N TYR A 141 -7.71 0.34 -15.79
CA TYR A 141 -7.40 0.09 -17.20
C TYR A 141 -7.32 -1.41 -17.53
N ALA A 142 -6.76 -2.23 -16.64
CA ALA A 142 -6.71 -3.68 -16.77
C ALA A 142 -8.12 -4.29 -16.82
N LEU A 143 -9.07 -3.75 -16.04
CA LEU A 143 -10.48 -4.16 -16.10
C LEU A 143 -11.06 -3.89 -17.49
N PHE A 144 -10.86 -2.68 -18.03
CA PHE A 144 -11.32 -2.33 -19.37
C PHE A 144 -10.73 -3.27 -20.45
N VAL A 145 -9.43 -3.58 -20.37
CA VAL A 145 -8.78 -4.54 -21.27
C VAL A 145 -9.37 -5.94 -21.11
N ALA A 146 -9.54 -6.43 -19.88
CA ALA A 146 -10.10 -7.74 -19.59
C ALA A 146 -11.56 -7.88 -20.07
N GLU A 147 -12.37 -6.83 -19.92
CA GLU A 147 -13.75 -6.77 -20.44
C GLU A 147 -13.77 -6.86 -21.97
N GLN A 148 -12.89 -6.14 -22.68
CA GLN A 148 -12.81 -6.23 -24.14
C GLN A 148 -12.39 -7.61 -24.62
N LYS A 149 -11.39 -8.23 -23.97
CA LYS A 149 -10.97 -9.60 -24.30
C LYS A 149 -12.06 -10.63 -24.00
N SER A 150 -12.76 -10.50 -22.88
CA SER A 150 -13.89 -11.36 -22.50
C SER A 150 -15.02 -11.25 -23.53
N ALA A 151 -15.38 -10.03 -23.95
CA ALA A 151 -16.38 -9.80 -24.98
C ALA A 151 -15.99 -10.48 -26.31
N ALA A 152 -14.78 -10.24 -26.82
CA ALA A 152 -14.30 -10.85 -28.06
C ALA A 152 -14.25 -12.38 -27.99
N ALA A 153 -13.78 -12.95 -26.88
CA ALA A 153 -13.72 -14.40 -26.70
C ALA A 153 -15.12 -15.03 -26.65
N LYS A 154 -16.10 -14.37 -26.01
CA LYS A 154 -17.51 -14.80 -26.00
C LYS A 154 -18.12 -14.78 -27.40
N ASP A 155 -17.85 -13.73 -28.19
CA ASP A 155 -18.34 -13.63 -29.56
C ASP A 155 -17.80 -14.76 -30.45
N VAL A 156 -16.49 -15.05 -30.35
CA VAL A 156 -15.87 -16.16 -31.10
C VAL A 156 -16.41 -17.52 -30.65
N ALA A 157 -16.52 -17.75 -29.35
CA ALA A 157 -17.09 -18.98 -28.80
C ALA A 157 -18.52 -19.21 -29.28
N ALA A 158 -19.36 -18.16 -29.26
CA ALA A 158 -20.73 -18.22 -29.73
C ALA A 158 -20.82 -18.57 -31.23
N ARG A 159 -19.98 -17.96 -32.07
CA ARG A 159 -19.92 -18.25 -33.51
C ARG A 159 -19.46 -19.69 -33.78
N MET A 160 -18.37 -20.13 -33.14
CA MET A 160 -17.88 -21.51 -33.28
C MET A 160 -18.93 -22.53 -32.83
N ARG A 161 -19.62 -22.27 -31.72
CA ARG A 161 -20.67 -23.17 -31.22
C ARG A 161 -21.87 -23.23 -32.16
N ALA A 162 -22.28 -22.09 -32.71
CA ALA A 162 -23.36 -22.02 -33.69
C ALA A 162 -23.03 -22.82 -34.96
N LEU A 163 -21.82 -22.66 -35.49
CA LEU A 163 -21.36 -23.43 -36.66
C LEU A 163 -21.25 -24.93 -36.34
N ALA A 164 -20.71 -25.31 -35.17
CA ALA A 164 -20.61 -26.71 -34.77
C ALA A 164 -21.98 -27.40 -34.77
N LYS A 165 -23.02 -26.74 -34.25
CA LYS A 165 -24.39 -27.24 -34.29
C LYS A 165 -24.92 -27.38 -35.71
N MET A 166 -24.63 -26.42 -36.58
CA MET A 166 -25.09 -26.43 -37.97
C MET A 166 -24.47 -27.57 -38.77
N ILE A 167 -23.15 -27.83 -38.62
CA ILE A 167 -22.47 -28.91 -39.33
C ILE A 167 -22.89 -30.28 -38.78
N ALA A 168 -23.04 -30.43 -37.47
CA ALA A 168 -23.50 -31.67 -36.86
C ALA A 168 -24.92 -32.09 -37.29
N GLN A 169 -25.74 -31.14 -37.76
CA GLN A 169 -27.08 -31.40 -38.30
C GLN A 169 -27.08 -31.81 -39.78
N ARG A 170 -25.97 -31.62 -40.52
CA ARG A 170 -25.84 -32.08 -41.91
C ARG A 170 -25.44 -33.55 -41.91
N GLU A 171 -26.02 -34.35 -42.80
CA GLU A 171 -25.57 -35.73 -43.01
C GLU A 171 -24.10 -35.74 -43.44
N THR A 172 -23.24 -36.36 -42.64
CA THR A 172 -21.81 -36.45 -42.92
C THR A 172 -21.56 -37.43 -44.07
N ALA A 173 -21.32 -36.91 -45.27
CA ALA A 173 -20.99 -37.72 -46.43
C ALA A 173 -19.45 -37.82 -46.58
N GLY A 174 -18.87 -38.91 -46.05
CA GLY A 174 -17.47 -39.26 -46.26
C GLY A 174 -16.49 -38.81 -45.15
N PRO A 175 -15.24 -39.29 -45.20
CA PRO A 175 -14.27 -39.14 -44.11
C PRO A 175 -13.85 -37.69 -43.83
N THR A 176 -13.81 -36.82 -44.85
CA THR A 176 -13.48 -35.39 -44.68
C THR A 176 -14.53 -34.66 -43.84
N SER A 177 -15.82 -34.94 -44.07
CA SER A 177 -16.92 -34.32 -43.32
C SER A 177 -16.91 -34.70 -41.83
N VAL A 178 -16.49 -35.93 -41.50
CA VAL A 178 -16.33 -36.39 -40.12
C VAL A 178 -15.19 -35.63 -39.42
N LEU A 179 -14.05 -35.46 -40.10
CA LEU A 179 -12.92 -34.70 -39.55
C LEU A 179 -13.26 -33.23 -39.35
N ASP A 180 -13.92 -32.59 -40.31
CA ASP A 180 -14.33 -31.20 -40.21
C ASP A 180 -15.30 -30.97 -39.03
N THR A 181 -16.24 -31.89 -38.82
CA THR A 181 -17.17 -31.85 -37.68
C THR A 181 -16.42 -31.94 -36.35
N ALA A 182 -15.48 -32.89 -36.23
CA ALA A 182 -14.68 -33.08 -35.03
C ALA A 182 -13.76 -31.87 -34.73
N ILE A 183 -13.13 -31.30 -35.76
CA ILE A 183 -12.31 -30.08 -35.63
C ILE A 183 -13.14 -28.92 -35.09
N LEU A 184 -14.35 -28.73 -35.63
CA LEU A 184 -15.21 -27.63 -35.23
C LEU A 184 -15.74 -27.79 -33.81
N GLU A 185 -16.13 -29.01 -33.44
CA GLU A 185 -16.60 -29.31 -32.09
C GLU A 185 -15.48 -29.10 -31.05
N ALA A 186 -14.27 -29.63 -31.32
CA ALA A 186 -13.11 -29.41 -30.46
C ALA A 186 -12.75 -27.91 -30.34
N SER A 187 -12.83 -27.16 -31.43
CA SER A 187 -12.54 -25.72 -31.46
C SER A 187 -13.60 -24.92 -30.69
N ALA A 188 -14.87 -25.31 -30.76
CA ALA A 188 -15.95 -24.69 -29.99
C ALA A 188 -15.75 -24.90 -28.48
N ILE A 189 -15.46 -26.14 -28.04
CA ILE A 189 -15.19 -26.45 -26.64
C ILE A 189 -14.01 -25.62 -26.10
N THR A 190 -12.92 -25.55 -26.88
CA THR A 190 -11.74 -24.77 -26.51
C THR A 190 -12.05 -23.27 -26.40
N SER A 191 -12.84 -22.74 -27.35
CA SER A 191 -13.23 -21.34 -27.35
C SER A 191 -14.16 -20.98 -26.19
N GLU A 192 -15.13 -21.84 -25.86
CA GLU A 192 -16.01 -21.68 -24.69
C GLU A 192 -15.21 -21.65 -23.38
N ARG A 193 -14.24 -22.57 -23.23
CA ARG A 193 -13.33 -22.58 -22.08
C ARG A 193 -12.47 -21.31 -22.00
N ASN A 194 -11.99 -20.81 -23.13
CA ASN A 194 -11.21 -19.56 -23.19
C ASN A 194 -12.06 -18.33 -22.83
N ALA A 195 -13.31 -18.28 -23.30
CA ALA A 195 -14.27 -17.23 -22.96
C ALA A 195 -14.60 -17.22 -21.46
N ALA A 196 -14.86 -18.39 -20.87
CA ALA A 196 -15.07 -18.52 -19.43
C ALA A 196 -13.84 -18.07 -18.63
N ALA A 197 -12.63 -18.46 -19.06
CA ALA A 197 -11.40 -18.01 -18.41
C ALA A 197 -11.18 -16.49 -18.51
N ALA A 198 -11.52 -15.85 -19.63
CA ALA A 198 -11.46 -14.40 -19.78
C ALA A 198 -12.45 -13.68 -18.84
N ASP A 199 -13.65 -14.23 -18.64
CA ASP A 199 -14.66 -13.70 -17.73
C ASP A 199 -14.24 -13.77 -16.25
N VAL A 200 -13.62 -14.90 -15.86
CA VAL A 200 -13.05 -15.07 -14.51
C VAL A 200 -11.95 -14.03 -14.26
N ARG A 201 -11.07 -13.77 -15.24
CA ARG A 201 -10.02 -12.73 -15.10
C ARG A 201 -10.60 -11.34 -14.90
N ALA A 202 -11.62 -10.95 -15.68
CA ALA A 202 -12.30 -9.67 -15.49
C ALA A 202 -12.94 -9.57 -14.10
N SER A 203 -13.61 -10.64 -13.65
CA SER A 203 -14.24 -10.71 -12.33
C SER A 203 -13.22 -10.59 -11.18
N ALA A 204 -12.04 -11.20 -11.31
CA ALA A 204 -10.98 -11.10 -10.31
C ALA A 204 -10.52 -9.65 -10.10
N ILE A 205 -10.37 -8.89 -11.20
CA ILE A 205 -10.01 -7.46 -11.14
C ILE A 205 -11.13 -6.65 -10.45
N VAL A 206 -12.39 -6.96 -10.71
CA VAL A 206 -13.53 -6.33 -10.00
C VAL A 206 -13.46 -6.59 -8.50
N TYR A 207 -13.14 -7.81 -8.08
CA TYR A 207 -13.00 -8.16 -6.67
C TYR A 207 -11.89 -7.36 -5.98
N GLU A 208 -10.73 -7.25 -6.64
CA GLU A 208 -9.61 -6.46 -6.13
C GLU A 208 -9.96 -4.96 -6.05
N LEU A 209 -10.60 -4.40 -7.08
CA LEU A 209 -11.07 -3.02 -7.05
C LEU A 209 -12.09 -2.76 -5.95
N ASN A 210 -13.02 -3.69 -5.71
CA ASN A 210 -13.98 -3.56 -4.63
C ASN A 210 -13.32 -3.66 -3.26
N GLN A 211 -12.31 -4.52 -3.09
CA GLN A 211 -11.49 -4.57 -1.87
C GLN A 211 -10.82 -3.22 -1.62
N LEU A 212 -10.15 -2.64 -2.63
CA LEU A 212 -9.46 -1.35 -2.49
C LEU A 212 -10.41 -0.19 -2.21
N ARG A 213 -11.64 -0.25 -2.73
CA ARG A 213 -12.72 0.73 -2.51
C ARG A 213 -13.45 0.53 -1.18
N ASN A 214 -13.12 -0.50 -0.41
CA ASN A 214 -13.87 -0.92 0.78
C ASN A 214 -15.37 -1.13 0.48
N SER A 215 -15.67 -1.76 -0.64
CA SER A 215 -17.02 -2.06 -1.13
C SER A 215 -17.30 -3.55 -1.13
N HIS A 216 -18.57 -3.95 -1.25
CA HIS A 216 -18.92 -5.37 -1.35
C HIS A 216 -18.26 -6.01 -2.58
N LEU A 217 -17.64 -7.18 -2.40
CA LEU A 217 -16.82 -7.83 -3.44
C LEU A 217 -17.61 -8.10 -4.74
N GLY A 218 -18.88 -8.50 -4.64
CA GLY A 218 -19.73 -8.79 -5.80
C GLY A 218 -20.32 -7.56 -6.51
N MET A 219 -20.02 -6.34 -6.06
CA MET A 219 -20.60 -5.13 -6.65
C MET A 219 -20.06 -4.91 -8.07
N ARG A 220 -20.95 -4.86 -9.07
CA ARG A 220 -20.56 -4.68 -10.46
C ARG A 220 -20.02 -3.26 -10.70
N ILE A 221 -18.86 -3.17 -11.34
CA ILE A 221 -18.24 -1.93 -11.80
C ILE A 221 -18.06 -2.03 -13.30
N ARG A 222 -18.25 -0.94 -14.02
CA ARG A 222 -17.78 -0.80 -15.40
C ARG A 222 -16.92 0.44 -15.53
N VAL A 223 -15.86 0.35 -16.32
CA VAL A 223 -14.97 1.47 -16.60
C VAL A 223 -15.33 2.02 -17.98
N ASN A 224 -15.54 3.33 -18.05
CA ASN A 224 -15.79 3.98 -19.34
C ASN A 224 -14.59 3.80 -20.26
N GLN A 225 -14.81 3.75 -21.58
CA GLN A 225 -13.73 3.70 -22.56
C GLN A 225 -12.74 4.84 -22.27
N PRO A 226 -11.50 4.53 -21.88
CA PRO A 226 -10.60 5.53 -21.37
C PRO A 226 -9.83 6.17 -22.53
N ASP A 227 -9.84 7.50 -22.56
CA ASP A 227 -9.00 8.27 -23.46
C ASP A 227 -7.59 8.37 -22.85
N ILE A 228 -6.70 7.47 -23.25
CA ILE A 228 -5.33 7.39 -22.75
C ILE A 228 -4.38 7.83 -23.85
N SER A 229 -3.81 9.01 -23.68
CA SER A 229 -2.67 9.47 -24.46
C SER A 229 -1.37 8.86 -23.91
N LEU A 230 -0.50 8.38 -24.80
CA LEU A 230 0.86 7.93 -24.48
C LEU A 230 1.87 9.01 -24.93
N PRO A 231 2.15 10.03 -24.09
CA PRO A 231 3.01 11.15 -24.45
C PRO A 231 4.48 10.72 -24.63
N GLY A 232 5.27 11.53 -25.33
CA GLY A 232 6.72 11.35 -25.33
C GLY A 232 7.33 11.68 -23.99
N LEU A 233 8.35 10.91 -23.58
CA LEU A 233 9.08 11.17 -22.34
C LEU A 233 10.34 11.99 -22.59
N LEU A 234 10.85 12.58 -21.49
CA LEU A 234 12.20 13.15 -21.44
C LEU A 234 13.25 12.03 -21.54
N SER A 235 14.54 12.38 -21.70
CA SER A 235 15.60 11.38 -21.64
C SER A 235 15.66 10.71 -20.25
N ALA A 236 16.06 9.45 -20.21
CA ALA A 236 16.14 8.68 -18.97
C ALA A 236 17.07 9.34 -17.91
N ASP A 237 18.16 9.97 -18.35
CA ASP A 237 19.06 10.74 -17.47
C ASP A 237 18.36 11.93 -16.81
N ARG A 238 17.55 12.69 -17.58
CA ARG A 238 16.77 13.82 -17.05
C ARG A 238 15.69 13.34 -16.08
N MET A 239 15.01 12.25 -16.41
CA MET A 239 14.02 11.65 -15.50
C MET A 239 14.66 11.16 -14.20
N ALA A 240 15.86 10.55 -14.27
CA ALA A 240 16.58 10.10 -13.08
C ALA A 240 16.98 11.27 -12.16
N GLN A 241 17.33 12.44 -12.74
CA GLN A 241 17.62 13.66 -11.97
C GLN A 241 16.37 14.20 -11.25
N GLU A 242 15.22 14.27 -11.93
CA GLU A 242 13.95 14.69 -11.31
C GLU A 242 13.52 13.72 -10.20
N VAL A 243 13.68 12.42 -10.44
CA VAL A 243 13.37 11.37 -9.47
C VAL A 243 14.23 11.46 -8.23
N ASP A 244 15.52 11.82 -8.35
CA ASP A 244 16.36 12.02 -7.16
C ASP A 244 15.73 13.04 -6.19
N ALA A 245 15.16 14.14 -6.71
CA ALA A 245 14.52 15.17 -5.89
C ALA A 245 13.14 14.76 -5.36
N ASN A 246 12.31 14.12 -6.20
CA ASN A 246 10.88 13.94 -5.91
C ASN A 246 10.52 12.59 -5.29
N ASN A 247 11.38 11.58 -5.41
CA ASN A 247 11.06 10.23 -4.98
C ASN A 247 10.89 10.15 -3.45
N PHE A 248 9.75 9.62 -3.00
CA PHE A 248 9.44 9.53 -1.58
C PHE A 248 10.36 8.57 -0.79
N GLU A 249 10.84 7.48 -1.41
CA GLU A 249 11.81 6.58 -0.77
C GLU A 249 13.15 7.31 -0.53
N LEU A 250 13.64 8.08 -1.50
CA LEU A 250 14.85 8.90 -1.32
C LEU A 250 14.66 10.03 -0.32
N GLN A 251 13.50 10.69 -0.32
CA GLN A 251 13.17 11.71 0.68
C GLN A 251 13.12 11.12 2.09
N SER A 252 12.52 9.94 2.23
CA SER A 252 12.45 9.17 3.47
C SER A 252 13.85 8.80 3.97
N LEU A 253 14.71 8.23 3.11
CA LEU A 253 16.09 7.89 3.47
C LEU A 253 16.95 9.12 3.83
N ARG A 254 16.78 10.25 3.12
CA ARG A 254 17.45 11.52 3.49
C ARG A 254 16.94 12.06 4.84
N ALA A 255 15.66 11.91 5.14
CA ALA A 255 15.09 12.30 6.43
C ALA A 255 15.61 11.39 7.56
N GLN A 256 15.70 10.08 7.32
CA GLN A 256 16.24 9.11 8.27
C GLN A 256 17.74 9.32 8.54
N SER A 257 18.56 9.60 7.52
CA SER A 257 19.98 9.93 7.71
C SER A 257 20.15 11.21 8.57
N ARG A 258 19.34 12.25 8.34
CA ARG A 258 19.31 13.45 9.20
C ARG A 258 18.90 13.14 10.64
N GLN A 259 17.85 12.32 10.83
CA GLN A 259 17.42 11.88 12.15
C GLN A 259 18.51 11.08 12.87
N GLN A 260 19.29 10.28 12.13
CA GLN A 260 20.40 9.52 12.68
C GLN A 260 21.53 10.43 13.16
N GLY A 261 21.79 11.55 12.47
CA GLY A 261 22.70 12.60 12.96
C GLY A 261 22.27 13.15 14.33
N LEU A 262 20.97 13.43 14.53
CA LEU A 262 20.45 13.87 15.83
C LEU A 262 20.61 12.81 16.93
N ARG A 263 20.57 11.53 16.58
CA ARG A 263 20.84 10.43 17.52
C ARG A 263 22.32 10.35 17.92
N VAL A 264 23.23 10.63 16.99
CA VAL A 264 24.66 10.77 17.30
C VAL A 264 24.87 11.93 18.27
N ASP A 265 24.25 13.09 18.02
CA ASP A 265 24.32 14.24 18.93
C ASP A 265 23.74 13.91 20.31
N LEU A 266 22.61 13.20 20.36
CA LEU A 266 22.00 12.75 21.62
C LEU A 266 22.90 11.77 22.39
N ALA A 267 23.57 10.83 21.70
CA ALA A 267 24.54 9.93 22.31
C ALA A 267 25.76 10.70 22.85
N GLN A 268 26.25 11.71 22.13
CA GLN A 268 27.34 12.56 22.59
C GLN A 268 26.96 13.36 23.84
N ARG A 269 25.75 13.94 23.87
CA ARG A 269 25.26 14.71 25.02
C ARG A 269 24.88 13.84 26.22
N SER A 270 24.62 12.56 26.01
CA SER A 270 24.36 11.60 27.09
C SER A 270 25.59 11.30 27.95
N ARG A 271 26.78 11.75 27.53
CA ARG A 271 28.01 11.75 28.33
C ARG A 271 27.95 12.72 29.52
N VAL A 272 27.11 13.76 29.43
CA VAL A 272 26.88 14.69 30.53
C VAL A 272 25.84 14.08 31.49
N PRO A 273 26.13 14.01 32.80
CA PRO A 273 25.25 13.33 33.74
C PRO A 273 23.96 14.13 33.98
N THR A 274 22.88 13.40 34.31
CA THR A 274 21.62 14.00 34.78
C THR A 274 21.76 14.35 36.25
N VAL A 275 21.31 15.54 36.64
CA VAL A 275 21.23 15.94 38.05
C VAL A 275 19.76 15.94 38.47
N ALA A 276 19.44 15.23 39.53
CA ALA A 276 18.12 15.26 40.17
C ALA A 276 18.18 16.13 41.43
N VAL A 277 17.16 16.96 41.62
CA VAL A 277 17.04 17.86 42.79
C VAL A 277 15.69 17.64 43.47
N GLY A 278 15.68 17.68 44.80
CA GLY A 278 14.46 17.33 45.52
C GLY A 278 14.50 17.67 47.01
N PRO A 279 13.35 17.96 47.63
CA PRO A 279 13.28 18.00 49.09
C PRO A 279 13.43 16.59 49.67
N TYR A 280 14.06 16.51 50.84
CA TYR A 280 14.06 15.31 51.67
C TYR A 280 13.63 15.63 53.09
N TYR A 281 13.01 14.65 53.73
CA TYR A 281 12.61 14.67 55.13
C TYR A 281 13.06 13.35 55.74
N ASN A 282 13.79 13.39 56.85
CA ASN A 282 14.23 12.20 57.58
C ASN A 282 14.04 12.42 59.08
N GLN A 283 13.48 11.42 59.75
CA GLN A 283 13.33 11.41 61.18
C GLN A 283 13.85 10.08 61.74
N ALA A 284 14.72 10.16 62.75
CA ALA A 284 15.27 8.99 63.41
C ALA A 284 15.20 9.15 64.93
N LYS A 285 14.69 8.11 65.60
CA LYS A 285 14.63 8.04 67.07
C LYS A 285 15.65 7.00 67.52
N SER A 286 16.67 7.42 68.26
CA SER A 286 17.66 6.51 68.87
C SER A 286 17.81 6.91 70.33
N ASP A 287 18.80 7.73 70.68
CA ASP A 287 18.94 8.35 72.01
C ASP A 287 18.31 9.78 72.07
N ILE A 288 18.39 10.53 70.96
CA ILE A 288 17.76 11.86 70.77
C ILE A 288 16.82 11.82 69.55
N ARG A 289 15.72 12.58 69.58
CA ARG A 289 14.85 12.78 68.42
C ARG A 289 15.54 13.73 67.43
N GLU A 290 15.99 13.18 66.32
CA GLU A 290 16.62 13.95 65.25
C GLU A 290 15.64 14.08 64.07
N THR A 291 15.48 15.29 63.56
CA THR A 291 14.62 15.60 62.41
C THR A 291 15.40 16.46 61.45
N ASN A 292 15.66 15.92 60.25
CA ASN A 292 16.47 16.54 59.23
C ASN A 292 15.58 16.80 58.01
N PHE A 293 15.51 18.06 57.56
CA PHE A 293 14.86 18.44 56.32
C PHE A 293 15.84 19.26 55.48
N GLY A 294 15.76 19.14 54.16
CA GLY A 294 16.67 19.88 53.29
C GLY A 294 16.45 19.58 51.81
N VAL A 295 17.40 20.03 50.99
CA VAL A 295 17.44 19.77 49.56
C VAL A 295 18.55 18.76 49.26
N ARG A 296 18.21 17.71 48.51
CA ARG A 296 19.13 16.68 48.05
C ARG A 296 19.42 16.90 46.57
N LEU A 297 20.69 16.88 46.20
CA LEU A 297 21.13 16.81 44.80
C LEU A 297 21.72 15.41 44.59
N SER A 298 21.31 14.75 43.50
CA SER A 298 21.82 13.43 43.11
C SER A 298 22.28 13.48 41.66
N THR A 299 23.43 12.90 41.34
CA THR A 299 23.95 12.81 39.98
C THR A 299 24.74 11.53 39.80
N THR A 300 24.65 10.91 38.63
CA THR A 300 25.41 9.70 38.31
C THR A 300 26.69 10.09 37.58
N LEU A 301 27.87 9.88 38.18
CA LEU A 301 29.15 10.19 37.54
C LEU A 301 29.69 8.98 36.76
N PRO A 302 29.83 9.07 35.42
CA PRO A 302 30.36 7.98 34.62
C PRO A 302 31.89 7.90 34.71
N LEU A 303 32.41 7.22 35.74
CA LEU A 303 33.87 7.09 35.95
C LEU A 303 34.54 6.05 35.03
N TRP A 304 33.82 4.98 34.67
CA TRP A 304 34.36 3.88 33.85
C TRP A 304 33.72 3.75 32.47
N ASN A 305 32.43 4.10 32.35
CA ASN A 305 31.68 4.02 31.10
C ASN A 305 31.48 5.42 30.50
N SER A 306 32.44 5.88 29.70
CA SER A 306 32.40 7.18 29.03
C SER A 306 31.39 7.27 27.88
N GLN A 307 30.56 6.23 27.69
CA GLN A 307 29.61 6.03 26.60
C GLN A 307 30.22 6.07 25.19
N ALA A 308 31.55 5.93 25.06
CA ALA A 308 32.25 5.98 23.78
C ALA A 308 31.76 4.90 22.80
N ALA A 309 31.49 3.68 23.29
CA ALA A 309 30.95 2.60 22.48
C ALA A 309 29.55 2.93 21.91
N GLY A 310 28.69 3.59 22.68
CA GLY A 310 27.36 4.02 22.24
C GLY A 310 27.43 5.07 21.13
N VAL A 311 28.33 6.05 21.25
CA VAL A 311 28.57 7.05 20.20
C VAL A 311 29.12 6.39 18.93
N ALA A 312 30.11 5.50 19.05
CA ALA A 312 30.66 4.77 17.91
C ALA A 312 29.61 3.90 17.20
N GLN A 313 28.69 3.29 17.96
CA GLN A 313 27.57 2.55 17.40
C GLN A 313 26.62 3.44 16.59
N GLU A 314 26.24 4.61 17.11
CA GLU A 314 25.37 5.55 16.38
C GLU A 314 26.05 6.15 15.15
N GLN A 315 27.36 6.40 15.20
CA GLN A 315 28.17 6.82 14.04
C GLN A 315 28.24 5.72 12.98
N GLY A 316 28.41 4.46 13.40
CA GLY A 316 28.34 3.31 12.50
C GLY A 316 26.99 3.22 11.79
N ARG A 317 25.89 3.42 12.53
CA ARG A 317 24.53 3.50 11.96
C ARG A 317 24.34 4.67 10.99
N GLN A 318 24.98 5.81 11.24
CA GLN A 318 24.96 6.94 10.30
C GLN A 318 25.66 6.58 8.98
N SER A 319 26.86 5.99 9.04
CA SER A 319 27.58 5.51 7.85
C SER A 319 26.77 4.47 7.06
N GLN A 320 26.11 3.54 7.77
CA GLN A 320 25.18 2.58 7.15
C GLN A 320 24.00 3.27 6.44
N ALA A 321 23.42 4.31 7.06
CA ALA A 321 22.32 5.08 6.46
C ALA A 321 22.76 5.80 5.17
N ASP A 322 23.97 6.36 5.16
CA ASP A 322 24.52 7.04 3.98
C ASP A 322 24.83 6.06 2.84
N ALA A 323 25.38 4.88 3.17
CA ALA A 323 25.58 3.80 2.21
C ALA A 323 24.25 3.29 1.64
N ALA A 324 23.23 3.12 2.49
CA ALA A 324 21.89 2.72 2.07
C ALA A 324 21.24 3.76 1.14
N LEU A 325 21.42 5.05 1.41
CA LEU A 325 20.96 6.13 0.54
C LEU A 325 21.63 6.08 -0.83
N LEU A 326 22.96 5.89 -0.90
CA LEU A 326 23.68 5.75 -2.16
C LEU A 326 23.22 4.53 -2.97
N ALA A 327 23.05 3.39 -2.30
CA ALA A 327 22.53 2.17 -2.93
C ALA A 327 21.09 2.36 -3.46
N ALA A 328 20.22 3.00 -2.67
CA ALA A 328 18.85 3.31 -3.08
C ALA A 328 18.81 4.25 -4.28
N ARG A 329 19.65 5.30 -4.33
CA ARG A 329 19.76 6.19 -5.49
C ARG A 329 20.10 5.42 -6.76
N ARG A 330 21.12 4.55 -6.71
CA ARG A 330 21.51 3.71 -7.85
C ARG A 330 20.39 2.76 -8.29
N ARG A 331 19.73 2.10 -7.33
CA ARG A 331 18.60 1.19 -7.61
C ARG A 331 17.43 1.93 -8.25
N ILE A 332 17.06 3.10 -7.73
CA ILE A 332 15.93 3.89 -8.24
C ILE A 332 16.26 4.45 -9.62
N ALA A 333 17.48 4.95 -9.84
CA ALA A 333 17.93 5.34 -11.18
C ALA A 333 17.80 4.17 -12.16
N ARG A 334 18.31 2.98 -11.82
CA ARG A 334 18.17 1.78 -12.66
C ARG A 334 16.72 1.47 -13.00
N ARG A 335 15.80 1.53 -12.02
CA ARG A 335 14.36 1.35 -12.25
C ARG A 335 13.77 2.39 -13.20
N VAL A 336 14.22 3.65 -13.15
CA VAL A 336 13.80 4.68 -14.12
C VAL A 336 14.24 4.31 -15.53
N PHE A 337 15.49 3.87 -15.73
CA PHE A 337 15.96 3.42 -17.04
C PHE A 337 15.16 2.21 -17.55
N GLU A 338 14.95 1.20 -16.70
CA GLU A 338 14.17 0.00 -17.04
C GLU A 338 12.74 0.36 -17.48
N GLN A 339 12.03 1.17 -16.69
CA GLN A 339 10.63 1.53 -16.98
C GLN A 339 10.50 2.50 -18.16
N ALA A 340 11.46 3.41 -18.34
CA ALA A 340 11.50 4.30 -19.51
C ALA A 340 11.76 3.52 -20.81
N ALA A 341 12.66 2.54 -20.77
CA ALA A 341 12.93 1.68 -21.92
C ALA A 341 11.71 0.81 -22.27
N LEU A 342 11.05 0.24 -21.26
CA LEU A 342 9.81 -0.52 -21.44
C LEU A 342 8.73 0.35 -22.09
N TYR A 343 8.47 1.52 -21.52
CA TYR A 343 7.49 2.48 -22.03
C TYR A 343 7.75 2.86 -23.49
N GLU A 344 8.96 3.32 -23.81
CA GLU A 344 9.29 3.77 -25.16
C GLU A 344 9.24 2.63 -26.17
N THR A 345 9.60 1.40 -25.75
CA THR A 345 9.48 0.21 -26.61
C THR A 345 8.01 -0.09 -26.90
N SER A 346 7.17 -0.23 -25.89
CA SER A 346 5.74 -0.54 -26.07
C SER A 346 5.03 0.59 -26.84
N ARG A 347 5.38 1.86 -26.59
CA ARG A 347 4.86 3.02 -27.32
C ARG A 347 5.26 3.01 -28.80
N LYS A 348 6.52 2.73 -29.14
CA LYS A 348 6.98 2.62 -30.53
C LYS A 348 6.33 1.45 -31.26
N THR A 349 6.20 0.31 -30.59
CA THR A 349 5.51 -0.87 -31.13
C THR A 349 4.05 -0.52 -31.47
N LEU A 350 3.33 0.14 -30.56
CA LEU A 350 1.95 0.60 -30.81
C LEU A 350 1.87 1.62 -31.95
N ALA A 351 2.85 2.51 -32.07
CA ALA A 351 2.89 3.50 -33.16
C ALA A 351 3.10 2.85 -34.54
N GLY A 352 3.72 1.67 -34.59
CA GLY A 352 3.84 0.86 -35.82
C GLY A 352 2.54 0.15 -36.22
N TRP A 353 1.56 0.05 -35.31
CA TRP A 353 0.24 -0.54 -35.59
C TRP A 353 -0.79 0.55 -35.85
N ALA A 354 -1.64 0.37 -36.86
CA ALA A 354 -2.72 1.33 -37.14
C ALA A 354 -3.72 1.37 -35.97
N ALA A 355 -4.24 2.55 -35.62
CA ALA A 355 -5.21 2.69 -34.54
C ALA A 355 -6.50 1.89 -34.78
N SER A 356 -6.86 1.66 -36.05
CA SER A 356 -8.01 0.86 -36.49
C SER A 356 -7.75 -0.66 -36.50
N THR A 357 -6.55 -1.12 -36.14
CA THR A 357 -6.17 -2.54 -36.22
C THR A 357 -7.15 -3.46 -35.47
N PRO A 358 -7.58 -3.18 -34.22
CA PRO A 358 -8.53 -4.03 -33.52
C PRO A 358 -9.88 -4.21 -34.26
N ASP A 359 -10.41 -3.11 -34.80
CA ASP A 359 -11.69 -3.13 -35.52
C ASP A 359 -11.56 -3.80 -36.89
N ALA A 360 -10.44 -3.58 -37.59
CA ALA A 360 -10.13 -4.27 -38.84
C ALA A 360 -9.99 -5.79 -38.64
N LEU A 361 -9.32 -6.23 -37.57
CA LEU A 361 -9.20 -7.65 -37.24
C LEU A 361 -10.56 -8.27 -36.88
N ARG A 362 -11.41 -7.55 -36.14
CA ARG A 362 -12.78 -7.98 -35.85
C ARG A 362 -13.63 -8.11 -37.13
N ALA A 363 -13.51 -7.15 -38.03
CA ALA A 363 -14.20 -7.17 -39.32
C ALA A 363 -13.74 -8.36 -40.17
N ALA A 364 -12.43 -8.62 -40.24
CA ALA A 364 -11.88 -9.77 -40.94
C ALA A 364 -12.34 -11.11 -40.35
N ALA A 365 -12.39 -11.24 -39.01
CA ALA A 365 -12.93 -12.43 -38.35
C ALA A 365 -14.43 -12.63 -38.64
N THR A 366 -15.19 -11.54 -38.76
CA THR A 366 -16.61 -11.60 -39.15
C THR A 366 -16.76 -12.03 -40.60
N ALA A 367 -15.98 -11.44 -41.52
CA ALA A 367 -15.99 -11.81 -42.93
C ALA A 367 -15.58 -13.28 -43.14
N ALA A 368 -14.67 -13.82 -42.33
CA ALA A 368 -14.30 -15.23 -42.38
C ALA A 368 -15.46 -16.16 -41.97
N ASP A 369 -16.25 -15.80 -40.97
CA ASP A 369 -17.47 -16.54 -40.57
C ASP A 369 -18.48 -16.57 -41.74
N ASP A 370 -18.72 -15.43 -42.39
CA ASP A 370 -19.62 -15.35 -43.53
C ASP A 370 -19.10 -16.15 -44.74
N ASN A 371 -17.83 -15.98 -45.11
CA ASN A 371 -17.22 -16.72 -46.23
C ASN A 371 -17.21 -18.23 -46.00
N PHE A 372 -16.98 -18.68 -44.75
CA PHE A 372 -17.06 -20.09 -44.41
C PHE A 372 -18.47 -20.65 -44.59
N ARG A 373 -19.51 -19.92 -44.15
CA ARG A 373 -20.92 -20.33 -44.34
C ARG A 373 -21.32 -20.47 -45.81
N HIS A 374 -20.70 -19.67 -46.69
CA HIS A 374 -20.90 -19.75 -48.14
C HIS A 374 -19.99 -20.78 -48.83
N GLY A 375 -19.16 -21.52 -48.07
CA GLY A 375 -18.23 -22.52 -48.61
C GLY A 375 -17.04 -21.93 -49.36
N ALA A 376 -16.77 -20.63 -49.21
CA ALA A 376 -15.69 -19.94 -49.93
C ALA A 376 -14.30 -20.16 -49.29
N ILE A 377 -14.24 -20.57 -48.02
CA ILE A 377 -12.98 -20.90 -47.33
C ILE A 377 -13.07 -22.24 -46.58
N PRO A 378 -11.96 -23.00 -46.46
CA PRO A 378 -11.92 -24.22 -45.65
C PRO A 378 -12.07 -23.95 -44.15
N ILE A 379 -12.53 -24.97 -43.40
CA ILE A 379 -12.69 -24.90 -41.95
C ILE A 379 -11.39 -24.55 -41.21
N ALA A 380 -10.26 -25.10 -41.66
CA ALA A 380 -8.96 -24.83 -41.06
C ALA A 380 -8.60 -23.33 -41.14
N THR A 381 -8.87 -22.70 -42.29
CA THR A 381 -8.66 -21.26 -42.49
C THR A 381 -9.59 -20.44 -41.61
N TYR A 382 -10.86 -20.85 -41.47
CA TYR A 382 -11.80 -20.18 -40.57
C TYR A 382 -11.35 -20.23 -39.10
N VAL A 383 -11.04 -21.43 -38.59
CA VAL A 383 -10.61 -21.62 -37.19
C VAL A 383 -9.33 -20.83 -36.91
N GLU A 384 -8.36 -20.88 -37.82
CA GLU A 384 -7.11 -20.12 -37.67
C GLU A 384 -7.35 -18.61 -37.67
N MET A 385 -8.25 -18.10 -38.53
CA MET A 385 -8.58 -16.67 -38.54
C MET A 385 -9.22 -16.20 -37.23
N GLN A 386 -10.11 -17.00 -36.62
CA GLN A 386 -10.70 -16.68 -35.33
C GLN A 386 -9.65 -16.67 -34.21
N ARG A 387 -8.74 -17.65 -34.22
CA ARG A 387 -7.62 -17.74 -33.28
C ARG A 387 -6.70 -16.52 -33.40
N GLN A 388 -6.29 -16.20 -34.62
CA GLN A 388 -5.40 -15.08 -34.90
C GLN A 388 -6.03 -13.73 -34.54
N TYR A 389 -7.35 -13.57 -34.71
CA TYR A 389 -8.07 -12.37 -34.23
C TYR A 389 -7.92 -12.20 -32.71
N LEU A 390 -8.18 -13.24 -31.92
CA LEU A 390 -8.09 -13.17 -30.46
C LEU A 390 -6.65 -12.97 -29.98
N ASP A 391 -5.68 -13.63 -30.61
CA ASP A 391 -4.27 -13.52 -30.28
C ASP A 391 -3.74 -12.10 -30.58
N ALA A 392 -4.06 -11.56 -31.77
CA ALA A 392 -3.65 -10.22 -32.17
C ALA A 392 -4.35 -9.12 -31.37
N LEU A 393 -5.65 -9.26 -31.08
CA LEU A 393 -6.37 -8.34 -30.18
C LEU A 393 -5.75 -8.35 -28.78
N SER A 394 -5.40 -9.54 -28.27
CA SER A 394 -4.76 -9.68 -26.97
C SER A 394 -3.41 -8.98 -26.93
N ALA A 395 -2.55 -9.24 -27.92
CA ALA A 395 -1.26 -8.59 -28.03
C ALA A 395 -1.39 -7.06 -28.09
N PHE A 396 -2.32 -6.53 -28.89
CA PHE A 396 -2.55 -5.09 -28.98
C PHE A 396 -2.95 -4.47 -27.64
N LEU A 397 -3.93 -5.06 -26.96
CA LEU A 397 -4.44 -4.54 -25.69
C LEU A 397 -3.42 -4.69 -24.56
N ASP A 398 -2.65 -5.78 -24.53
CA ASP A 398 -1.61 -6.01 -23.52
C ASP A 398 -0.44 -5.04 -23.70
N THR A 399 0.03 -4.80 -24.92
CA THR A 399 1.09 -3.80 -25.16
C THR A 399 0.63 -2.40 -24.74
N LYS A 400 -0.65 -2.07 -24.94
CA LYS A 400 -1.21 -0.80 -24.47
C LYS A 400 -1.32 -0.73 -22.94
N LEU A 401 -1.69 -1.82 -22.28
CA LEU A 401 -1.69 -1.94 -20.82
C LEU A 401 -0.28 -1.79 -20.24
N GLU A 402 0.69 -2.51 -20.80
CA GLU A 402 2.10 -2.46 -20.39
C GLU A 402 2.69 -1.05 -20.52
N ALA A 403 2.43 -0.35 -21.63
CA ALA A 403 2.83 1.04 -21.80
C ALA A 403 2.20 1.95 -20.73
N PHE A 404 0.91 1.77 -20.43
CA PHE A 404 0.23 2.56 -19.42
C PHE A 404 0.76 2.29 -18.01
N GLU A 405 1.03 1.03 -17.66
CA GLU A 405 1.60 0.63 -16.37
C GLU A 405 3.02 1.14 -16.19
N ALA A 406 3.87 1.07 -17.22
CA ALA A 406 5.22 1.65 -17.18
C ALA A 406 5.18 3.16 -16.94
N LEU A 407 4.25 3.87 -17.59
CA LEU A 407 4.04 5.31 -17.37
C LEU A 407 3.59 5.64 -15.94
N LEU A 408 2.66 4.84 -15.41
CA LEU A 408 2.18 4.96 -14.04
C LEU A 408 3.29 4.64 -13.01
N GLN A 409 4.14 3.66 -13.29
CA GLN A 409 5.28 3.32 -12.44
C GLN A 409 6.34 4.43 -12.43
N LEU A 410 6.63 5.01 -13.60
CA LEU A 410 7.46 6.20 -13.72
C LEU A 410 6.91 7.36 -12.89
N ARG A 411 5.58 7.59 -12.91
CA ARG A 411 4.92 8.60 -12.08
C ARG A 411 5.11 8.32 -10.59
N VAL A 412 4.97 7.07 -10.14
CA VAL A 412 5.22 6.69 -8.73
C VAL A 412 6.69 6.93 -8.35
N LEU A 413 7.63 6.56 -9.21
CA LEU A 413 9.06 6.82 -9.00
C LEU A 413 9.35 8.32 -8.86
N ASN A 414 8.62 9.19 -9.57
CA ASN A 414 8.73 10.65 -9.48
C ASN A 414 7.84 11.28 -8.39
N GLY A 415 7.45 10.53 -7.36
CA GLY A 415 6.66 11.05 -6.25
C GLY A 415 5.21 11.42 -6.62
N GLY A 416 4.62 10.70 -7.58
CA GLY A 416 3.26 10.94 -8.06
C GLY A 416 3.16 11.98 -9.19
N ARG A 417 4.27 12.56 -9.64
CA ARG A 417 4.31 13.59 -10.69
C ARG A 417 4.56 13.00 -12.07
N SER A 418 3.91 13.53 -13.11
CA SER A 418 4.18 13.16 -14.50
C SER A 418 5.48 13.78 -15.00
N PHE A 419 6.25 13.04 -15.79
CA PHE A 419 7.36 13.59 -16.56
C PHE A 419 6.82 14.34 -17.78
N GLY A 420 7.37 15.51 -18.10
CA GLY A 420 7.11 16.20 -19.36
C GLY A 420 5.70 16.81 -19.56
N GLY A 421 4.87 16.90 -18.52
CA GLY A 421 3.54 17.53 -18.59
C GLY A 421 3.36 18.67 -17.61
N LYS A 422 2.83 19.82 -18.08
CA LYS A 422 2.20 20.81 -17.19
C LYS A 422 1.15 20.07 -16.36
N VAL A 423 1.13 20.33 -15.05
CA VAL A 423 0.13 19.83 -14.11
C VAL A 423 -1.26 19.99 -14.74
N GLN A 424 -1.96 18.89 -14.99
CA GLN A 424 -3.39 18.85 -15.27
C GLN A 424 -4.07 18.01 -14.21
#